data_AF-K4A4F9-F1
#
_entry.id   AF-K4A4F9-F1
#
_cell.length_a   1.000
_cell.length_b   1.000
_cell.length_c   1.000
_cell.angle_alpha   90.00
_cell.angle_beta   90.00
_cell.angle_gamma   90.00
#
_symmetry.space_group_name_H-M   'P 1'
#
loop_
_entity.id
_entity.type
_entity.pdbx_description
1 polymer ?
#
loop_
_entity_poly.entity_id
_entity_poly.type
_entity_poly.pdbx_seq_one_letter_code
_entity_poly.pdbx_strand_id
1 'polypeptide(L)'
;MQKYINFLEAEVLPSTSEHSRPRVQLKRADIWLGFKSLLGFLEAPAFEDGILEKYPVFLNIVLNHVSDDTSDLSCAVSCLKASFEMLGCKLWLRTTLSPSVMRNTLLGHCFHTRDEKSHKEIFDLFLPFLQSLEALQDGEHEKQRRNILYFLLHQVTRSSNFSALMRKNATKVAGP
;
A
#
# COMPACT_ATOMS: atom_id res chain seq x y z
N MET A 1 -2.48 17.39 -9.69
CA MET A 1 -2.93 16.19 -8.99
C MET A 1 -3.83 15.31 -9.86
N GLN A 2 -5.03 15.76 -10.28
CA GLN A 2 -5.92 15.00 -11.19
C GLN A 2 -5.19 14.36 -12.40
N LYS A 3 -4.38 15.13 -13.13
CA LYS A 3 -3.65 14.63 -14.30
C LYS A 3 -2.71 13.45 -13.98
N TYR A 4 -2.16 13.39 -12.77
CA TYR A 4 -1.25 12.33 -12.32
C TYR A 4 -2.04 11.11 -11.83
N ILE A 5 -3.14 11.32 -11.11
CA ILE A 5 -4.05 10.25 -10.68
C ILE A 5 -4.65 9.55 -11.89
N ASN A 6 -5.16 10.31 -12.87
CA ASN A 6 -5.70 9.75 -14.10
C ASN A 6 -4.65 9.02 -14.94
N PHE A 7 -3.37 9.40 -14.84
CA PHE A 7 -2.28 8.69 -15.51
C PHE A 7 -2.04 7.33 -14.87
N LEU A 8 -1.96 7.26 -13.53
CA LEU A 8 -1.82 6.00 -12.80
C LEU A 8 -3.04 5.08 -13.01
N GLU A 9 -4.25 5.63 -13.03
CA GLU A 9 -5.49 4.88 -13.28
C GLU A 9 -5.54 4.31 -14.72
N ALA A 10 -5.15 5.08 -15.72
CA ALA A 10 -5.18 4.66 -17.13
C ALA A 10 -4.18 3.54 -17.46
N GLU A 11 -3.15 3.34 -16.65
CA GLU A 11 -2.19 2.24 -16.83
C GLU A 11 -2.64 0.91 -16.21
N VAL A 12 -3.65 0.92 -15.31
CA VAL A 12 -4.22 -0.30 -14.71
C VAL A 12 -5.21 -1.00 -15.65
N LEU A 13 -5.79 -0.26 -16.61
CA LEU A 13 -6.71 -0.79 -17.62
C LEU A 13 -5.93 -1.17 -18.91
N PRO A 14 -6.25 -2.29 -19.58
CA PRO A 14 -5.65 -2.59 -20.87
C PRO A 14 -6.01 -1.49 -21.87
N SER A 15 -4.99 -0.80 -22.37
CA SER A 15 -5.16 0.36 -23.24
C SER A 15 -5.69 -0.06 -24.61
N THR A 16 -6.99 0.11 -24.82
CA THR A 16 -7.56 0.26 -26.18
C THR A 16 -7.89 1.73 -26.37
N SER A 17 -7.16 2.38 -27.28
CA SER A 17 -7.60 3.50 -28.12
C SER A 17 -6.43 4.42 -28.47
N GLU A 18 -6.09 4.40 -29.75
CA GLU A 18 -5.30 5.41 -30.43
C GLU A 18 -6.00 6.77 -30.34
N HIS A 19 -5.33 7.81 -29.83
CA HIS A 19 -5.40 9.17 -30.38
C HIS A 19 -4.29 10.02 -29.77
N SER A 20 -3.32 10.40 -30.62
CA SER A 20 -2.15 11.19 -30.30
C SER A 20 -2.52 12.66 -30.03
N ARG A 21 -2.37 13.09 -28.77
CA ARG A 21 -2.02 14.49 -28.44
C ARG A 21 -0.60 14.48 -27.87
N PRO A 22 0.21 15.52 -28.07
CA PRO A 22 1.55 15.62 -27.48
C PRO A 22 1.38 15.85 -25.97
N ARG A 23 1.11 14.77 -25.24
CA ARG A 23 1.26 14.72 -23.79
C ARG A 23 2.76 14.64 -23.56
N VAL A 24 3.30 15.56 -22.76
CA VAL A 24 4.63 15.41 -22.17
C VAL A 24 4.70 13.97 -21.66
N GLN A 25 5.60 13.15 -22.22
CA GLN A 25 5.84 11.78 -21.75
C GLN A 25 6.47 11.90 -20.37
N LEU A 26 5.63 12.01 -19.34
CA LEU A 26 6.07 11.89 -17.98
C LEU A 26 6.54 10.46 -17.76
N LYS A 27 7.78 10.30 -17.35
CA LYS A 27 8.29 8.99 -16.97
C LYS A 27 7.59 8.57 -15.69
N ARG A 28 7.14 7.32 -15.65
CA ARG A 28 6.44 6.73 -14.50
C ARG A 28 7.22 6.88 -13.18
N ALA A 29 8.54 6.70 -13.23
CA ALA A 29 9.43 6.92 -12.09
C ALA A 29 9.37 8.37 -11.55
N ASP A 30 9.28 9.37 -12.43
CA ASP A 30 9.21 10.78 -12.04
C ASP A 30 7.86 11.10 -11.37
N ILE A 31 6.78 10.44 -11.81
CA ILE A 31 5.45 10.55 -11.19
C ILE A 31 5.46 10.01 -9.76
N TRP A 32 6.00 8.80 -9.57
CA TRP A 32 6.12 8.19 -8.24
C TRP A 32 7.01 8.99 -7.30
N LEU A 33 8.13 9.51 -7.81
CA LEU A 33 9.00 10.39 -7.05
C LEU A 33 8.24 11.66 -6.62
N GLY A 34 7.50 12.27 -7.54
CA GLY A 34 6.64 13.42 -7.25
C GLY A 34 5.57 13.14 -6.20
N PHE A 35 4.90 11.98 -6.27
CA PHE A 35 3.91 11.57 -5.27
C PHE A 35 4.53 11.31 -3.91
N LYS A 36 5.67 10.63 -3.87
CA LYS A 36 6.40 10.37 -2.63
C LYS A 36 6.83 11.69 -1.96
N SER A 37 7.37 12.64 -2.73
CA SER A 37 7.72 13.97 -2.23
C SER A 37 6.50 14.75 -1.75
N LEU A 38 5.38 14.67 -2.48
CA LEU A 38 4.13 15.33 -2.10
C LEU A 38 3.60 14.79 -0.75
N LEU A 39 3.48 13.47 -0.60
CA LEU A 39 3.01 12.87 0.65
C LEU A 39 3.95 13.16 1.82
N GLY A 40 5.26 13.25 1.57
CA GLY A 40 6.23 13.65 2.61
C GLY A 40 6.12 15.12 3.05
N PHE A 41 5.44 15.97 2.29
CA PHE A 41 5.24 17.39 2.62
C PHE A 41 3.82 17.68 3.14
N LEU A 42 2.83 16.87 2.77
CA LEU A 42 1.45 17.11 3.16
C LEU A 42 1.26 16.91 4.66
N GLU A 43 0.48 17.79 5.27
CA GLU A 43 -0.08 17.58 6.59
C GLU A 43 -1.35 16.70 6.50
N ALA A 44 -1.72 16.06 7.61
CA ALA A 44 -2.88 15.16 7.67
C ALA A 44 -4.18 15.76 7.09
N PRO A 45 -4.60 16.99 7.44
CA PRO A 45 -5.81 17.58 6.87
C PRO A 45 -5.71 17.83 5.35
N ALA A 46 -4.54 18.26 4.88
CA ALA A 46 -4.32 18.50 3.46
C ALA A 46 -4.37 17.21 2.63
N PHE A 47 -3.94 16.08 3.21
CA PHE A 47 -4.09 14.77 2.59
C PHE A 47 -5.55 14.28 2.62
N GLU A 48 -6.23 14.41 3.76
CA GLU A 48 -7.62 14.00 3.92
C GLU A 48 -8.56 14.74 2.96
N ASP A 49 -8.62 16.07 3.06
CA ASP A 49 -9.59 16.90 2.33
C ASP A 49 -9.11 17.18 0.89
N GLY A 50 -7.80 17.28 0.70
CA GLY A 50 -7.19 17.64 -0.58
C GLY A 50 -7.08 16.47 -1.56
N ILE A 51 -6.88 15.25 -1.04
CA ILE A 51 -6.68 14.04 -1.87
C ILE A 51 -7.81 13.05 -1.66
N LEU A 52 -8.01 12.53 -0.45
CA LEU A 52 -8.91 11.39 -0.26
C LEU A 52 -10.38 11.76 -0.46
N GLU A 53 -10.81 12.94 0.00
CA GLU A 53 -12.17 13.41 -0.22
C GLU A 53 -12.48 13.61 -1.72
N LYS A 54 -11.51 14.12 -2.48
CA LYS A 54 -11.67 14.35 -3.93
C LYS A 54 -11.46 13.09 -4.76
N TYR A 55 -10.66 12.15 -4.26
CA TYR A 55 -10.23 10.93 -4.94
C TYR A 55 -10.27 9.73 -3.98
N PRO A 56 -11.46 9.25 -3.59
CA PRO A 56 -11.60 8.16 -2.61
C PRO A 56 -11.11 6.79 -3.13
N VAL A 57 -10.73 6.72 -4.41
CA VAL A 57 -10.10 5.55 -5.06
C VAL A 57 -8.57 5.62 -5.05
N PHE A 58 -7.96 6.72 -4.55
CA PHE A 58 -6.52 6.93 -4.58
C PHE A 58 -5.72 5.75 -4.03
N LEU A 59 -6.12 5.20 -2.89
CA LEU A 59 -5.43 4.05 -2.30
C LEU A 59 -5.59 2.76 -3.10
N ASN A 60 -6.70 2.57 -3.82
CA ASN A 60 -6.84 1.43 -4.72
C ASN A 60 -5.82 1.52 -5.86
N ILE A 61 -5.64 2.72 -6.42
CA ILE A 61 -4.64 2.97 -7.47
C ILE A 61 -3.25 2.64 -6.92
N VAL A 62 -2.87 3.21 -5.78
CA VAL A 62 -1.57 2.93 -5.15
C VAL A 62 -1.38 1.44 -4.87
N LEU A 63 -2.39 0.76 -4.35
CA LEU A 63 -2.34 -0.67 -4.03
C LEU A 63 -2.14 -1.54 -5.28
N ASN A 64 -2.73 -1.18 -6.42
CA ASN A 64 -2.56 -1.95 -7.67
C ASN A 64 -1.09 -2.02 -8.09
N HIS A 65 -0.29 -0.99 -7.80
CA HIS A 65 1.14 -0.97 -8.12
C HIS A 65 2.01 -1.78 -7.14
N VAL A 66 1.44 -2.28 -6.03
CA VAL A 66 2.10 -3.30 -5.18
C VAL A 66 1.98 -4.70 -5.80
N SER A 67 0.90 -4.94 -6.55
CA SER A 67 0.61 -6.25 -7.17
C SER A 67 1.49 -6.54 -8.38
N ASP A 68 2.03 -5.51 -9.03
CA ASP A 68 2.88 -5.66 -10.21
C ASP A 68 4.33 -5.89 -9.77
N ASP A 69 5.01 -6.93 -10.27
CA ASP A 69 6.45 -7.23 -10.08
C ASP A 69 7.36 -6.16 -10.72
N THR A 70 7.15 -4.90 -10.35
CA THR A 70 7.74 -3.71 -10.96
C THR A 70 8.65 -2.99 -9.97
N SER A 71 9.50 -2.10 -10.49
CA SER A 71 10.34 -1.21 -9.67
C SER A 71 9.57 -0.29 -8.73
N ASP A 72 8.24 -0.24 -8.84
CA ASP A 72 7.40 0.77 -8.19
C ASP A 72 6.88 0.33 -6.82
N LEU A 73 7.06 -0.94 -6.44
CA LEU A 73 6.64 -1.49 -5.15
C LEU A 73 7.06 -0.59 -3.98
N SER A 74 8.34 -0.21 -3.92
CA SER A 74 8.88 0.59 -2.82
C SER A 74 8.18 1.95 -2.70
N CYS A 75 7.81 2.56 -3.83
CA CYS A 75 7.06 3.81 -3.84
C CYS A 75 5.62 3.59 -3.37
N ALA A 76 4.94 2.57 -3.89
CA ALA A 76 3.57 2.25 -3.54
C ALA A 76 3.43 1.89 -2.05
N VAL A 77 4.28 1.01 -1.53
CA VAL A 77 4.33 0.62 -0.11
C VAL A 77 4.65 1.84 0.77
N SER A 78 5.60 2.69 0.36
CA SER A 78 5.89 3.95 1.08
C SER A 78 4.68 4.89 1.12
N CYS A 79 3.93 5.01 0.02
CA CYS A 79 2.74 5.84 -0.04
C CYS A 79 1.62 5.30 0.87
N LEU A 80 1.39 3.99 0.88
CA LEU A 80 0.43 3.35 1.80
C LEU A 80 0.85 3.58 3.26
N LYS A 81 2.14 3.41 3.57
CA LYS A 81 2.67 3.58 4.92
C LYS A 81 2.46 5.00 5.41
N ALA A 82 2.87 6.00 4.62
CA ALA A 82 2.66 7.41 4.94
C ALA A 82 1.17 7.74 5.14
N SER A 83 0.29 7.17 4.31
CA SER A 83 -1.15 7.36 4.44
C SER A 83 -1.69 6.90 5.79
N PHE A 84 -1.24 5.73 6.28
CA PHE A 84 -1.61 5.25 7.61
C PHE A 84 -0.93 6.05 8.73
N GLU A 85 0.31 6.46 8.57
CA GLU A 85 1.00 7.30 9.57
C GLU A 85 0.32 8.65 9.76
N MET A 86 -0.22 9.23 8.68
CA MET A 86 -0.91 10.52 8.70
C MET A 86 -2.33 10.44 9.27
N LEU A 87 -3.10 9.41 8.89
CA LEU A 87 -4.55 9.36 9.19
C LEU A 87 -4.98 8.20 10.09
N GLY A 88 -4.13 7.21 10.32
CA GLY A 88 -4.46 6.03 11.10
C GLY A 88 -5.74 5.34 10.61
N CYS A 89 -6.66 5.08 11.53
CA CYS A 89 -7.95 4.45 11.20
C CYS A 89 -8.93 5.36 10.46
N LYS A 90 -8.75 6.69 10.47
CA LYS A 90 -9.61 7.60 9.69
C LYS A 90 -9.50 7.33 8.19
N LEU A 91 -8.40 6.72 7.75
CA LEU A 91 -8.19 6.32 6.37
C LEU A 91 -9.36 5.45 5.85
N TRP A 92 -9.88 4.55 6.69
CA TRP A 92 -11.00 3.66 6.36
C TRP A 92 -12.32 4.39 6.14
N LEU A 93 -12.47 5.60 6.68
CA LEU A 93 -13.67 6.43 6.50
C LEU A 93 -13.64 7.21 5.18
N ARG A 94 -12.46 7.33 4.56
CA ARG A 94 -12.21 8.18 3.38
C ARG A 94 -11.81 7.42 2.13
N THR A 95 -11.66 6.11 2.24
CA THR A 95 -11.29 5.23 1.14
C THR A 95 -12.42 4.26 0.82
N THR A 96 -12.48 3.85 -0.45
CA THR A 96 -13.34 2.73 -0.90
C THR A 96 -12.64 1.38 -0.77
N LEU A 97 -11.35 1.37 -0.41
CA LEU A 97 -10.53 0.17 -0.30
C LEU A 97 -10.92 -0.66 0.93
N SER A 98 -11.34 -1.91 0.70
CA SER A 98 -11.56 -2.87 1.79
C SER A 98 -10.23 -3.29 2.43
N PRO A 99 -10.16 -3.38 3.77
CA PRO A 99 -9.00 -3.91 4.47
C PRO A 99 -8.60 -5.33 4.01
N SER A 100 -9.58 -6.15 3.62
CA SER A 100 -9.35 -7.51 3.12
C SER A 100 -8.60 -7.53 1.78
N VAL A 101 -8.90 -6.58 0.89
CA VAL A 101 -8.24 -6.41 -0.42
C VAL A 101 -6.81 -5.97 -0.20
N MET A 102 -6.58 -4.95 0.63
CA MET A 102 -5.23 -4.49 0.97
C MET A 102 -4.38 -5.63 1.54
N ARG A 103 -4.91 -6.37 2.51
CA ARG A 103 -4.24 -7.55 3.07
C ARG A 103 -3.90 -8.56 1.96
N ASN A 104 -4.88 -8.96 1.16
CA ASN A 104 -4.67 -10.00 0.14
C ASN A 104 -3.55 -9.61 -0.85
N THR A 105 -3.52 -8.36 -1.28
CA THR A 105 -2.46 -7.85 -2.16
C THR A 105 -1.08 -7.92 -1.49
N LEU A 106 -0.94 -7.41 -0.27
CA LEU A 106 0.35 -7.37 0.44
C LEU A 106 0.88 -8.78 0.78
N LEU A 107 -0.01 -9.66 1.25
CA LEU A 107 0.34 -11.04 1.57
C LEU A 107 0.64 -11.83 0.30
N GLY A 108 -0.15 -11.63 -0.75
CA GLY A 108 0.07 -12.21 -2.07
C GLY A 108 1.46 -11.87 -2.60
N HIS A 109 1.83 -10.59 -2.59
CA HIS A 109 3.17 -10.16 -3.02
C HIS A 109 4.28 -10.85 -2.20
N CYS A 110 4.15 -10.89 -0.87
CA CYS A 110 5.12 -11.56 0.00
C CYS A 110 5.37 -13.03 -0.37
N PHE A 111 4.35 -13.76 -0.85
CA PHE A 111 4.50 -15.16 -1.24
C PHE A 111 5.09 -15.37 -2.63
N HIS A 112 4.98 -14.39 -3.53
CA HIS A 112 5.51 -14.50 -4.90
C HIS A 112 6.96 -14.00 -5.02
N THR A 113 7.41 -13.15 -4.10
CA THR A 113 8.80 -12.68 -4.08
C THR A 113 9.67 -13.42 -3.06
N ARG A 114 10.97 -13.48 -3.36
CA ARG A 114 12.04 -13.87 -2.42
C ARG A 114 12.95 -12.68 -2.07
N ASP A 115 12.61 -11.49 -2.53
CA ASP A 115 13.39 -10.29 -2.26
C ASP A 115 13.20 -9.83 -0.81
N GLU A 116 14.30 -9.92 -0.05
CA GLU A 116 14.33 -9.55 1.37
C GLU A 116 13.98 -8.07 1.58
N LYS A 117 14.38 -7.20 0.65
CA LYS A 117 14.08 -5.76 0.74
C LYS A 117 12.58 -5.51 0.63
N SER A 118 11.92 -6.11 -0.36
CA SER A 118 10.46 -6.05 -0.55
C SER A 118 9.70 -6.56 0.67
N HIS A 119 10.11 -7.70 1.23
CA HIS A 119 9.52 -8.22 2.47
C HIS A 119 9.65 -7.22 3.61
N LYS A 120 10.84 -6.62 3.79
CA LYS A 120 11.07 -5.64 4.84
C LYS A 120 10.16 -4.41 4.68
N GLU A 121 10.05 -3.86 3.48
CA GLU A 121 9.22 -2.69 3.21
C GLU A 121 7.74 -2.97 3.54
N ILE A 122 7.21 -4.13 3.14
CA ILE A 122 5.84 -4.54 3.47
C ILE A 122 5.67 -4.77 4.99
N PHE A 123 6.65 -5.38 5.65
CA PHE A 123 6.58 -5.61 7.10
C PHE A 123 6.61 -4.31 7.90
N ASP A 124 7.38 -3.32 7.44
CA ASP A 124 7.40 -1.99 8.05
C ASP A 124 6.05 -1.25 7.86
N LEU A 125 5.32 -1.52 6.76
CA LEU A 125 3.94 -1.03 6.55
C LEU A 125 2.92 -1.74 7.47
N PHE A 126 3.13 -3.01 7.83
CA PHE A 126 2.17 -3.73 8.67
C PHE A 126 2.01 -3.12 10.05
N LEU A 127 3.01 -2.44 10.61
CA LEU A 127 2.88 -1.81 11.93
C LEU A 127 1.75 -0.75 11.96
N PRO A 128 1.79 0.33 11.16
CA PRO A 128 0.70 1.32 11.15
C PRO A 128 -0.61 0.73 10.58
N PHE A 129 -0.55 -0.26 9.69
CA PHE A 129 -1.75 -0.95 9.22
C PHE A 129 -2.45 -1.72 10.35
N LEU A 130 -1.73 -2.52 11.15
CA LEU A 130 -2.29 -3.26 12.29
C LEU A 130 -2.91 -2.32 13.33
N GLN A 131 -2.26 -1.19 13.63
CA GLN A 131 -2.79 -0.16 14.52
C GLN A 131 -4.10 0.43 13.99
N SER A 132 -4.18 0.70 12.69
CA SER A 132 -5.40 1.23 12.07
C SER A 132 -6.59 0.26 12.14
N LEU A 133 -6.33 -1.06 12.08
CA LEU A 133 -7.36 -2.10 12.18
C LEU A 133 -7.85 -2.25 13.62
N GLU A 134 -6.95 -2.16 14.58
CA GLU A 134 -7.27 -2.31 16.01
C GLU A 134 -8.18 -1.18 16.53
N ALA A 135 -8.02 0.03 16.00
CA ALA A 135 -8.74 1.20 16.50
C ALA A 135 -10.24 1.22 16.18
N LEU A 136 -10.71 0.48 15.16
CA LEU A 136 -12.14 0.47 14.79
C LEU A 136 -12.96 -0.58 15.55
N GLN A 137 -12.31 -1.61 16.11
CA GLN A 137 -12.94 -2.66 16.93
C GLN A 137 -14.24 -3.26 16.33
N ASP A 138 -14.30 -3.36 15.00
CA ASP A 138 -15.40 -4.06 14.32
C ASP A 138 -14.98 -5.45 13.85
N GLY A 139 -15.98 -6.31 13.60
CA GLY A 139 -15.74 -7.72 13.30
C GLY A 139 -14.92 -7.97 12.03
N GLU A 140 -14.97 -7.05 11.05
CA GLU A 140 -14.20 -7.19 9.81
C GLU A 140 -12.75 -6.76 10.01
N HIS A 141 -12.50 -5.59 10.61
CA HIS A 141 -11.13 -5.10 10.86
C HIS A 141 -10.38 -6.00 11.84
N GLU A 142 -11.04 -6.49 12.90
CA GLU A 142 -10.46 -7.48 13.80
C GLU A 142 -10.11 -8.79 13.09
N LYS A 143 -10.99 -9.26 12.21
CA LYS A 143 -10.73 -10.46 11.40
C LYS A 143 -9.52 -10.24 10.51
N GLN A 144 -9.40 -9.08 9.85
CA GLN A 144 -8.23 -8.77 9.02
C GLN A 144 -6.95 -8.68 9.86
N ARG A 145 -7.02 -8.06 11.04
CA ARG A 145 -5.90 -7.98 11.99
C ARG A 145 -5.40 -9.36 12.40
N ARG A 146 -6.30 -10.28 12.80
CA ARG A 146 -5.96 -11.67 13.15
C ARG A 146 -5.31 -12.41 11.98
N ASN A 147 -5.78 -12.19 10.76
CA ASN A 147 -5.20 -12.83 9.58
C ASN A 147 -3.78 -12.34 9.26
N ILE A 148 -3.50 -11.05 9.44
CA ILE A 148 -2.12 -10.51 9.29
C ILE A 148 -1.21 -11.08 10.39
N LEU A 149 -1.67 -11.11 11.64
CA LEU A 149 -0.91 -11.73 12.73
C LEU A 149 -0.62 -13.21 12.46
N TYR A 150 -1.61 -13.95 11.97
CA TYR A 150 -1.44 -15.35 11.61
C TYR A 150 -0.38 -15.52 10.50
N PHE A 151 -0.43 -14.68 9.47
CA PHE A 151 0.59 -14.66 8.43
C PHE A 151 2.00 -14.45 9.01
N LEU A 152 2.18 -13.41 9.83
CA LEU A 152 3.48 -13.06 10.41
C LEU A 152 4.04 -14.15 11.34
N LEU A 153 3.20 -14.70 12.22
CA LEU A 153 3.63 -15.63 13.26
C LEU A 153 3.75 -17.08 12.77
N HIS A 154 2.91 -17.49 11.80
CA HIS A 154 2.82 -18.90 11.39
C HIS A 154 3.25 -19.16 9.96
N GLN A 155 2.90 -18.28 9.01
CA GLN A 155 3.19 -18.53 7.60
C GLN A 155 4.60 -18.10 7.23
N VAL A 156 5.01 -16.90 7.65
CA VAL A 156 6.37 -16.39 7.41
C VAL A 156 7.42 -17.30 8.06
N THR A 157 7.20 -17.70 9.31
CA THR A 157 8.16 -18.51 10.09
C THR A 157 8.41 -19.90 9.49
N ARG A 158 7.47 -20.44 8.71
CA ARG A 158 7.52 -21.79 8.14
C ARG A 158 7.82 -21.85 6.65
N SER A 159 7.74 -20.72 5.93
CA SER A 159 7.95 -20.68 4.49
C SER A 159 9.42 -20.45 4.12
N SER A 160 9.91 -21.19 3.13
CA SER A 160 11.25 -21.04 2.57
C SER A 160 11.42 -19.77 1.72
N ASN A 161 10.34 -19.05 1.40
CA ASN A 161 10.41 -17.78 0.67
C ASN A 161 10.99 -16.65 1.54
N PHE A 162 10.92 -16.77 2.87
CA PHE A 162 11.41 -15.74 3.78
C PHE A 162 12.75 -16.14 4.40
N SER A 163 13.69 -15.20 4.37
CA SER A 163 15.00 -15.33 5.01
C SER A 163 14.87 -15.43 6.54
N ALA A 164 15.93 -15.92 7.19
CA ALA A 164 15.98 -15.98 8.65
C ALA A 164 15.79 -14.59 9.30
N LEU A 165 16.31 -13.53 8.66
CA LEU A 165 16.14 -12.15 9.11
C LEU A 165 14.68 -11.71 9.03
N MET A 166 13.99 -11.99 7.92
CA MET A 166 12.59 -11.63 7.76
C MET A 166 11.68 -12.40 8.72
N ARG A 167 11.96 -13.68 8.99
CA ARG A 167 11.24 -14.44 10.01
C ARG A 167 11.34 -13.80 11.39
N LYS A 168 12.54 -13.34 11.78
CA LYS A 168 12.74 -12.61 13.04
C LYS A 168 12.00 -11.27 13.05
N ASN A 169 12.03 -10.54 11.92
CA ASN A 169 11.33 -9.26 11.81
C ASN A 169 9.81 -9.41 11.87
N ALA A 170 9.24 -10.47 11.27
CA ALA A 170 7.80 -10.72 11.33
C ALA A 170 7.30 -10.88 12.78
N THR A 171 8.05 -11.61 13.63
CA THR A 171 7.72 -11.73 15.06
C THR A 171 7.79 -10.38 15.78
N LYS A 172 8.74 -9.50 15.44
CA LYS A 172 8.81 -8.15 16.04
C LYS A 172 7.61 -7.29 15.63
N VAL A 173 7.19 -7.36 14.38
CA VAL A 173 6.05 -6.59 13.86
C VAL A 173 4.72 -7.07 14.44
N ALA A 174 4.57 -8.37 14.66
CA ALA A 174 3.38 -8.93 15.29
C ALA A 174 3.16 -8.44 16.74
N GLY A 175 4.22 -7.94 17.39
CA GLY A 175 4.22 -7.57 18.81
C GLY A 175 4.32 -8.80 19.72
N PRO A 176 4.75 -8.64 20.99
CA PRO A 176 4.56 -9.65 22.02
C PRO A 176 3.08 -9.86 22.36
#